data_AF-A0A353WSK9-F1
#
_entry.id   AF-A0A353WSK9-F1
#
_cell.length_a   1.000
_cell.length_b   1.000
_cell.length_c   1.000
_cell.angle_alpha   90.00
_cell.angle_beta   90.00
_cell.angle_gamma   90.00
#
_symmetry.space_group_name_H-M   'P 1'
#
loop_
_entity.id
_entity.type
_entity.pdbx_description
1 polymer ?
#
loop_
_entity_poly.entity_id
_entity_poly.type
_entity_poly.pdbx_seq_one_letter_code
_entity_poly.pdbx_strand_id
1 'polypeptide(L)'
;TVRLKRPFAQVNIGITDSGLADAASKGITLKDLSVTFSNVATKIDLVTSEVYRVIPGDDHADYVPFKANSLPNQKFMVGGVEYNLISMNYVLVDQNEEGTVAKNISLISDGGKYKRQFSNVTLRANYKTNIVGDIINVE
;
A
#
# COMPACT_ATOMS: atom_id res chain seq x y z
N THR A 1 -0.58 -21.87 -26.54
CA THR A 1 -1.33 -20.98 -25.62
C THR A 1 -0.36 -20.07 -24.91
N VAL A 2 -0.55 -18.75 -24.98
CA VAL A 2 0.25 -17.77 -24.22
C VAL A 2 -0.40 -17.56 -22.85
N ARG A 3 0.41 -17.53 -21.77
CA ARG A 3 -0.06 -17.23 -20.41
C ARG A 3 0.44 -15.86 -19.98
N LEU A 4 -0.48 -14.93 -19.72
CA LEU A 4 -0.15 -13.61 -19.19
C LEU A 4 -0.19 -13.63 -17.67
N LYS A 5 0.86 -13.10 -17.02
CA LYS A 5 0.93 -12.90 -15.57
C LYS A 5 0.99 -11.41 -15.27
N ARG A 6 0.32 -10.98 -14.19
CA ARG A 6 0.47 -9.60 -13.69
C ARG A 6 1.74 -9.52 -12.85
N PRO A 7 2.67 -8.60 -13.16
CA PRO A 7 3.89 -8.48 -12.38
C PRO A 7 3.69 -7.72 -11.06
N PHE A 8 2.48 -7.20 -10.83
CA PHE A 8 2.17 -6.34 -9.69
C PHE A 8 1.50 -7.11 -8.55
N ALA A 9 1.82 -6.74 -7.32
CA ALA A 9 0.98 -6.96 -6.16
C ALA A 9 -0.08 -5.85 -6.09
N GLN A 10 -1.30 -6.20 -5.70
CA GLN A 10 -2.33 -5.22 -5.35
C GLN A 10 -2.32 -5.05 -3.82
N VAL A 11 -2.19 -3.80 -3.34
CA VAL A 11 -2.27 -3.47 -1.91
C VAL A 11 -3.51 -2.62 -1.67
N ASN A 12 -4.45 -3.17 -0.91
CA ASN A 12 -5.64 -2.45 -0.46
C ASN A 12 -5.46 -2.06 0.99
N ILE A 13 -5.81 -0.83 1.31
CA ILE A 13 -5.82 -0.33 2.67
C ILE A 13 -7.25 0.04 3.00
N GLY A 14 -7.76 -0.47 4.12
CA GLY A 14 -9.17 -0.27 4.49
C GLY A 14 -9.44 -0.08 5.95
N ILE A 15 -10.42 0.76 6.24
CA ILE A 15 -10.83 1.16 7.58
C ILE A 15 -12.33 0.92 7.77
N THR A 16 -12.75 0.50 8.96
CA THR A 16 -14.17 0.33 9.29
C THR A 16 -14.87 1.68 9.44
N ASP A 17 -16.20 1.69 9.37
CA ASP A 17 -16.99 2.90 9.66
C ASP A 17 -16.74 3.40 11.10
N SER A 18 -16.56 2.48 12.05
CA SER A 18 -16.18 2.84 13.43
C SER A 18 -14.78 3.49 13.52
N GLY A 19 -13.83 3.04 12.71
CA GLY A 19 -12.49 3.62 12.65
C GLY A 19 -12.51 5.04 12.05
N LEU A 20 -13.35 5.28 11.03
CA LEU A 20 -13.55 6.63 10.49
C LEU A 20 -14.14 7.57 11.54
N ALA A 21 -15.12 7.10 12.32
CA ALA A 21 -15.71 7.87 13.40
C ALA A 21 -14.70 8.17 14.52
N ASP A 22 -13.88 7.19 14.90
CA ASP A 22 -12.80 7.37 15.88
C ASP A 22 -11.76 8.40 15.39
N ALA A 23 -11.35 8.33 14.13
CA ALA A 23 -10.46 9.32 13.52
C ALA A 23 -11.06 10.73 13.61
N ALA A 24 -12.34 10.88 13.24
CA ALA A 24 -13.04 12.16 13.32
C ALA A 24 -13.11 12.69 14.76
N SER A 25 -13.35 11.82 15.75
CA SER A 25 -13.36 12.21 17.17
C SER A 25 -12.00 12.72 17.68
N LYS A 26 -10.91 12.24 17.07
CA LYS A 26 -9.52 12.69 17.31
C LYS A 26 -9.12 13.90 16.46
N GLY A 27 -10.05 14.49 15.71
CA GLY A 27 -9.79 15.62 14.82
C GLY A 27 -9.02 15.25 13.54
N ILE A 28 -8.92 13.96 13.22
CA ILE A 28 -8.28 13.45 12.00
C ILE A 28 -9.34 13.34 10.91
N THR A 29 -9.20 14.14 9.86
CA THR A 29 -10.01 14.01 8.65
C THR A 29 -9.20 13.25 7.59
N LEU A 30 -9.58 12.01 7.28
CA LEU A 30 -8.96 11.30 6.17
C LEU A 30 -9.41 11.93 4.84
N LYS A 31 -8.48 12.61 4.16
CA LYS A 31 -8.65 13.22 2.85
C LYS A 31 -7.29 13.25 2.14
N ASP A 32 -7.31 13.14 0.82
CA ASP A 32 -6.11 13.29 0.00
C ASP A 32 -4.97 12.38 0.49
N LEU A 33 -5.28 11.08 0.62
CA LEU A 33 -4.37 10.11 1.20
C LEU A 33 -3.25 9.78 0.21
N SER A 34 -2.01 10.04 0.60
CA SER A 34 -0.82 9.59 -0.12
C SER A 34 -0.22 8.35 0.55
N VAL A 35 0.39 7.50 -0.27
CA VAL A 35 1.03 6.26 0.18
C VAL A 35 2.43 6.17 -0.40
N THR A 36 3.41 5.78 0.41
CA THR A 36 4.77 5.49 -0.06
C THR A 36 5.17 4.07 0.31
N PHE A 37 5.90 3.40 -0.59
CA PHE A 37 6.42 2.05 -0.39
C PHE A 37 7.93 2.09 -0.44
N SER A 38 8.63 1.51 0.54
CA SER A 38 10.07 1.34 0.49
C SER A 38 10.47 -0.09 0.11
N ASN A 39 11.64 -0.22 -0.53
CA ASN A 39 12.21 -1.51 -0.97
C ASN A 39 11.36 -2.26 -2.02
N VAL A 40 10.69 -1.54 -2.90
CA VAL A 40 9.88 -2.12 -3.99
C VAL A 40 10.46 -1.74 -5.35
N ALA A 41 10.22 -2.56 -6.38
CA ALA A 41 10.78 -2.32 -7.70
C ALA A 41 10.05 -1.17 -8.41
N THR A 42 10.76 -0.49 -9.32
CA THR A 42 10.20 0.59 -10.16
C THR A 42 10.29 0.31 -11.64
N LYS A 43 11.08 -0.69 -12.05
CA LYS A 43 11.27 -1.09 -13.44
C LYS A 43 11.19 -2.60 -13.59
N ILE A 44 10.68 -3.06 -14.73
CA ILE A 44 10.63 -4.47 -15.12
C ILE A 44 11.15 -4.61 -16.56
N ASP A 45 11.94 -5.65 -16.80
CA ASP A 45 12.22 -6.12 -18.16
C ASP A 45 11.05 -7.01 -18.63
N LEU A 46 10.40 -6.63 -19.73
CA LEU A 46 9.21 -7.33 -20.23
C LEU A 46 9.53 -8.68 -20.89
N VAL A 47 10.79 -8.91 -21.28
CA VAL A 47 11.26 -10.15 -21.90
C VAL A 47 11.69 -11.14 -20.83
N THR A 48 12.50 -10.70 -19.86
CA THR A 48 13.03 -11.59 -18.80
C THR A 48 12.15 -11.65 -17.56
N SER A 49 11.23 -10.68 -17.40
CA SER A 49 10.43 -10.46 -16.16
C SER A 49 11.26 -10.09 -14.93
N GLU A 50 12.54 -9.75 -15.10
CA GLU A 50 13.37 -9.24 -14.01
C GLU A 50 12.89 -7.87 -13.57
N VAL A 51 12.86 -7.65 -12.25
CA VAL A 51 12.46 -6.38 -11.66
C VAL A 51 13.66 -5.70 -11.05
N TYR A 52 13.73 -4.38 -11.22
CA TYR A 52 14.83 -3.56 -10.74
C TYR A 52 14.32 -2.56 -9.72
N ARG A 53 14.96 -2.58 -8.55
CA ARG A 53 14.88 -1.53 -7.53
C ARG A 53 15.93 -0.49 -7.87
N VAL A 54 15.65 0.77 -7.59
CA VAL A 54 16.70 1.78 -7.54
C VAL A 54 17.48 1.52 -6.23
N ILE A 55 18.79 1.33 -6.32
CA ILE A 55 19.64 1.20 -5.13
C ILE A 55 20.85 2.08 -5.39
N PRO A 56 20.93 3.26 -4.77
CA PRO A 56 22.26 3.82 -4.52
C PRO A 56 22.36 4.67 -3.25
N GLY A 57 23.25 4.26 -2.33
CA GLY A 57 24.21 5.14 -1.64
C GLY A 57 23.75 6.38 -0.86
N ASP A 58 22.46 6.60 -0.63
CA ASP A 58 21.92 7.73 0.12
C ASP A 58 20.78 7.21 1.00
N ASP A 59 20.59 7.77 2.20
CA ASP A 59 19.90 7.15 3.35
C ASP A 59 18.38 6.96 3.22
N HIS A 60 17.84 6.85 2.01
CA HIS A 60 16.46 6.53 1.72
C HIS A 60 16.36 5.41 0.69
N ALA A 61 16.18 4.19 1.17
CA ALA A 61 15.74 3.07 0.34
C ALA A 61 14.42 3.42 -0.37
N ASP A 62 14.51 3.79 -1.64
CA ASP A 62 13.44 3.92 -2.64
C ASP A 62 12.02 4.03 -2.10
N TYR A 63 11.58 5.24 -1.74
CA TYR A 63 10.16 5.48 -1.56
C TYR A 63 9.50 5.63 -2.92
N VAL A 64 8.63 4.70 -3.29
CA VAL A 64 7.75 4.82 -4.47
C VAL A 64 6.46 5.53 -4.04
N PRO A 65 6.22 6.79 -4.49
CA PRO A 65 5.09 7.56 -4.05
C PRO A 65 3.85 7.33 -4.92
N PHE A 66 2.71 7.18 -4.26
CA PHE A 66 1.38 7.25 -4.85
C PHE A 66 0.74 8.56 -4.39
N LYS A 67 0.40 9.41 -5.36
CA LYS A 67 -0.11 10.76 -5.10
C LYS A 67 -1.40 10.73 -4.29
N ALA A 68 -1.56 11.78 -3.49
CA ALA A 68 -2.78 12.06 -2.77
C ALA A 68 -4.00 12.09 -3.70
N ASN A 69 -5.02 11.32 -3.36
CA ASN A 69 -6.30 11.26 -4.08
C ASN A 69 -7.46 11.26 -3.08
N SER A 70 -8.64 11.66 -3.55
CA SER A 70 -9.88 11.50 -2.78
C SER A 70 -10.10 10.04 -2.43
N LEU A 71 -10.75 9.81 -1.27
CA LEU A 71 -11.05 8.45 -0.84
C LEU A 71 -11.96 7.76 -1.86
N PRO A 72 -11.62 6.53 -2.28
CA PRO A 72 -12.51 5.73 -3.12
C PRO A 72 -13.88 5.54 -2.44
N ASN A 73 -14.97 5.73 -3.17
CA ASN A 73 -16.30 5.34 -2.71
C ASN A 73 -16.54 3.84 -2.94
N GLN A 74 -15.71 3.01 -2.30
CA GLN A 74 -15.72 1.56 -2.47
C GLN A 74 -15.50 0.88 -1.12
N LYS A 75 -16.16 -0.27 -0.93
CA LYS A 75 -15.98 -1.15 0.23
C LYS A 75 -15.46 -2.53 -0.18
N PHE A 76 -14.85 -3.25 0.77
CA PHE A 76 -14.40 -4.64 0.58
C PHE A 76 -14.49 -5.47 1.87
N MET A 77 -14.56 -6.78 1.72
CA MET A 77 -14.70 -7.73 2.84
C MET A 77 -13.37 -8.43 3.14
N VAL A 78 -13.00 -8.50 4.42
CA VAL A 78 -11.88 -9.33 4.92
C VAL A 78 -12.35 -10.07 6.16
N GLY A 79 -12.29 -11.40 6.14
CA GLY A 79 -12.65 -12.22 7.31
C GLY A 79 -14.07 -11.99 7.84
N GLY A 80 -15.02 -11.61 6.98
CA GLY A 80 -16.41 -11.30 7.37
C GLY A 80 -16.64 -9.87 7.86
N VAL A 81 -15.61 -9.04 7.92
CA VAL A 81 -15.70 -7.61 8.29
C VAL A 81 -15.64 -6.75 7.04
N GLU A 82 -16.52 -5.75 6.97
CA GLU A 82 -16.57 -4.76 5.88
C GLU A 82 -15.66 -3.56 6.19
N TYR A 83 -14.89 -3.13 5.19
CA TYR A 83 -13.98 -1.99 5.27
C TYR A 83 -14.22 -1.02 4.11
N ASN A 84 -14.15 0.28 4.41
CA ASN A 84 -14.03 1.33 3.41
C ASN A 84 -12.62 1.29 2.82
N LEU A 85 -12.52 1.23 1.50
CA LEU A 85 -11.25 1.30 0.78
C LEU A 85 -10.75 2.75 0.82
N ILE A 86 -9.62 2.98 1.49
CA ILE A 86 -9.00 4.31 1.55
C ILE A 86 -7.82 4.45 0.60
N SER A 87 -7.20 3.33 0.19
CA SER A 87 -6.16 3.32 -0.84
C SER A 87 -6.11 1.98 -1.57
N MET A 88 -5.83 2.03 -2.87
CA MET A 88 -5.52 0.86 -3.70
C MET A 88 -4.30 1.17 -4.55
N ASN A 89 -3.21 0.44 -4.34
CA ASN A 89 -1.94 0.63 -5.04
C ASN A 89 -1.54 -0.65 -5.76
N TYR A 90 -0.97 -0.51 -6.96
CA TYR A 90 -0.35 -1.61 -7.69
C TYR A 90 1.16 -1.43 -7.66
N VAL A 91 1.85 -2.37 -7.04
CA VAL A 91 3.27 -2.27 -6.72
C VAL A 91 4.03 -3.36 -7.45
N LEU A 92 5.11 -3.00 -8.14
CA LEU A 92 5.95 -3.95 -8.82
C LEU A 92 6.81 -4.71 -7.80
N VAL A 93 6.80 -6.03 -7.88
CA VAL A 93 7.43 -6.92 -6.90
C VAL A 93 8.17 -8.06 -7.61
N ASP A 94 9.00 -8.78 -6.86
CA ASP A 94 9.67 -9.97 -7.36
C ASP A 94 8.63 -11.01 -7.80
N GLN A 95 8.96 -11.70 -8.90
CA GLN A 95 8.08 -12.69 -9.52
C GLN A 95 8.25 -14.11 -8.94
N ASN A 96 9.13 -14.27 -7.95
CA ASN A 96 9.33 -15.53 -7.23
C ASN A 96 8.25 -15.74 -6.16
N GLU A 97 8.20 -16.94 -5.57
CA GLU A 97 7.18 -17.29 -4.57
C GLU A 97 7.35 -16.55 -3.22
N GLU A 98 8.59 -16.15 -2.90
CA GLU A 98 8.90 -15.38 -1.70
C GLU A 98 8.28 -13.97 -1.78
N GLY A 99 8.26 -13.38 -2.97
CA GLY A 99 7.78 -12.04 -3.23
C GLY A 99 8.77 -10.97 -2.74
N THR A 100 8.27 -9.76 -2.53
CA THR A 100 9.06 -8.63 -2.05
C THR A 100 8.59 -8.21 -0.67
N VAL A 101 9.52 -8.07 0.28
CA VAL A 101 9.24 -7.46 1.58
C VAL A 101 9.35 -5.95 1.43
N ALA A 102 8.19 -5.28 1.40
CA ALA A 102 8.14 -3.83 1.54
C ALA A 102 8.55 -3.47 2.97
N LYS A 103 9.69 -2.76 3.11
CA LYS A 103 10.25 -2.46 4.44
C LYS A 103 9.32 -1.52 5.20
N ASN A 104 8.81 -0.49 4.53
CA ASN A 104 7.84 0.47 5.04
C ASN A 104 6.74 0.70 4.00
N ILE A 105 5.49 0.73 4.46
CA ILE A 105 4.34 1.28 3.73
C ILE A 105 3.81 2.42 4.58
N SER A 106 4.02 3.66 4.14
CA SER A 106 3.68 4.85 4.91
C SER A 106 2.48 5.56 4.29
N LEU A 107 1.53 5.94 5.13
CA LEU A 107 0.29 6.61 4.78
C LEU A 107 0.36 8.02 5.35
N ILE A 108 0.02 9.00 4.53
CA ILE A 108 -0.01 10.40 4.94
C ILE A 108 -1.30 11.03 4.44
N SER A 109 -2.06 11.65 5.35
CA SER A 109 -3.32 12.33 5.06
C SER A 109 -3.37 13.69 5.76
N ASP A 110 -4.32 14.53 5.33
CA ASP A 110 -4.61 15.84 5.93
C ASP A 110 -3.38 16.75 6.06
N GLY A 111 -2.64 16.89 4.96
CA GLY A 111 -1.43 17.72 4.93
C GLY A 111 -0.33 17.25 5.88
N GLY A 112 -0.35 15.98 6.31
CA GLY A 112 0.66 15.40 7.19
C GLY A 112 0.26 15.23 8.65
N LYS A 113 -0.96 15.64 9.05
CA LYS A 113 -1.44 15.47 10.42
C LYS A 113 -1.67 14.01 10.79
N TYR A 114 -2.12 13.22 9.82
CA TYR A 114 -2.23 11.78 9.99
C TYR A 114 -1.06 11.09 9.30
N LYS A 115 -0.34 10.27 10.07
CA LYS A 115 0.73 9.42 9.57
C LYS A 115 0.58 8.03 10.18
N ARG A 116 0.72 7.01 9.34
CA ARG A 116 0.75 5.61 9.77
C ARG A 116 1.76 4.86 8.94
N GLN A 117 2.48 3.94 9.57
CA GLN A 117 3.43 3.09 8.87
C GLN A 117 3.18 1.63 9.18
N PHE A 118 3.33 0.79 8.17
CA PHE A 118 3.34 -0.66 8.29
C PHE A 118 4.71 -1.17 7.86
N SER A 119 5.34 -1.98 8.69
CA SER A 119 6.70 -2.45 8.45
C SER A 119 6.72 -3.91 8.00
N ASN A 120 7.69 -4.26 7.15
CA ASN A 120 7.99 -5.63 6.71
C ASN A 120 6.78 -6.38 6.14
N VAL A 121 6.01 -5.72 5.27
CA VAL A 121 4.83 -6.32 4.62
C VAL A 121 5.29 -7.11 3.39
N THR A 122 4.98 -8.41 3.35
CA THR A 122 5.30 -9.26 2.20
C THR A 122 4.27 -9.07 1.10
N LEU A 123 4.74 -8.78 -0.11
CA LEU A 123 3.94 -8.51 -1.31
C LEU A 123 4.28 -9.53 -2.40
N ARG A 124 3.25 -10.07 -3.07
CA ARG A 124 3.45 -11.10 -4.11
C ARG A 124 2.76 -10.73 -5.42
N ALA A 125 3.44 -11.02 -6.53
CA ALA A 125 2.91 -10.75 -7.86
C ALA A 125 1.60 -11.51 -8.09
N ASN A 126 0.59 -10.84 -8.64
CA ASN A 126 -0.76 -11.37 -8.85
C ASN A 126 -1.52 -11.79 -7.57
N TYR A 127 -1.10 -11.31 -6.39
CA TYR A 127 -1.84 -11.43 -5.13
C TYR A 127 -2.41 -10.08 -4.68
N LYS A 128 -3.47 -10.16 -3.86
CA LYS A 128 -4.04 -9.03 -3.12
C LYS A 128 -3.57 -9.09 -1.67
N THR A 129 -2.90 -8.04 -1.21
CA THR A 129 -2.58 -7.82 0.20
C THR A 129 -3.55 -6.79 0.75
N ASN A 130 -4.31 -7.15 1.79
CA ASN A 130 -5.24 -6.25 2.47
C ASN A 130 -4.63 -5.82 3.81
N ILE A 131 -4.42 -4.52 4.00
CA ILE A 131 -4.02 -3.90 5.26
C ILE A 131 -5.29 -3.32 5.89
N VAL A 132 -5.74 -3.96 6.96
CA VAL A 132 -6.99 -3.66 7.65
C VAL A 132 -6.80 -3.72 9.17
N GLY A 133 -7.76 -3.18 9.92
CA GLY A 133 -7.74 -3.20 11.39
C GLY A 133 -7.56 -1.81 11.97
N ASP A 134 -6.78 -1.70 13.05
CA ASP A 134 -6.52 -0.44 13.74
C ASP A 134 -5.48 0.41 12.97
N ILE A 135 -6.00 1.12 11.98
CA ILE A 135 -5.26 2.03 11.12
C ILE A 135 -5.10 3.41 11.79
N ILE A 136 -5.94 3.74 12.77
CA ILE A 136 -6.04 5.09 13.34
C ILE A 136 -5.20 5.28 14.60
N ASN A 137 -4.65 4.22 15.20
CA ASN A 137 -3.78 4.38 16.37
C ASN A 137 -2.69 5.43 16.15
N VAL A 138 -2.90 6.55 16.84
CA VAL A 138 -2.02 7.69 16.99
C VAL A 138 -1.18 7.35 18.21
N GLU A 139 0.13 7.20 18.04
CA GLU A 139 1.07 7.25 19.17
C GLU A 139 1.25 8.68 19.65
#